data_AF-A0A6L5G5L3-F1
#
_entry.id   AF-A0A6L5G5L3-F1
#
_cell.length_a   1.000
_cell.length_b   1.000
_cell.length_c   1.000
_cell.angle_alpha   90.00
_cell.angle_beta   90.00
_cell.angle_gamma   90.00
#
_symmetry.space_group_name_H-M   'P 1'
#
loop_
_entity.id
_entity.type
_entity.pdbx_description
1 polymer ?
#
loop_
_entity_poly.entity_id
_entity_poly.type
_entity_poly.pdbx_seq_one_letter_code
_entity_poly.pdbx_strand_id
1 'polypeptide(L)'
;MNYMGYLKWVEQDWHDQLYPGEDVVDWIGLSGYGQSLHDDGRSDFGEIVDQTKSGTAWPGFYHWIAKEHPDKPMMLAEWGVFHQDKYPDHQASVFEAARHQMAHYPRLKAIVYFETPADHKKGRNSEVHHDEAALAAFRALMQSRFFKVRLE
;
A
#
# COMPACT_ATOMS: atom_id res chain seq x y z
N MET A 1 -0.03 14.77 3.99
CA MET A 1 0.64 14.77 2.67
C MET A 1 0.59 13.37 2.09
N ASN A 2 0.26 13.17 0.81
CA ASN A 2 0.21 11.83 0.19
C ASN A 2 1.24 11.71 -0.93
N TYR A 3 2.01 10.61 -0.93
CA TYR A 3 3.08 10.34 -1.90
C TYR A 3 2.69 9.23 -2.87
N MET A 4 3.07 9.39 -4.14
CA MET A 4 2.94 8.32 -5.13
C MET A 4 4.04 7.27 -4.90
N GLY A 5 3.65 6.03 -4.63
CA GLY A 5 4.54 4.90 -4.34
C GLY A 5 5.39 4.40 -5.51
N TYR A 6 5.36 5.08 -6.66
CA TYR A 6 6.10 4.65 -7.84
C TYR A 6 7.56 5.07 -7.73
N LEU A 7 8.47 4.10 -7.60
CA LEU A 7 9.90 4.30 -7.38
C LEU A 7 10.59 5.27 -8.37
N LYS A 8 10.07 5.43 -9.59
CA LYS A 8 10.59 6.44 -10.53
C LYS A 8 10.58 7.86 -9.92
N TRP A 9 9.58 8.17 -9.09
CA TRP A 9 9.38 9.50 -8.51
C TRP A 9 10.13 9.70 -7.20
N VAL A 10 10.39 8.64 -6.44
CA VAL A 10 11.16 8.75 -5.18
C VAL A 10 12.64 9.06 -5.43
N GLU A 11 13.14 8.75 -6.61
CA GLU A 11 14.53 9.00 -7.02
C GLU A 11 14.77 10.40 -7.57
N GLN A 12 13.74 11.25 -7.60
CA GLN A 12 13.88 12.60 -8.16
C GLN A 12 14.42 13.56 -7.11
N ASP A 13 15.34 14.45 -7.48
CA ASP A 13 15.97 15.43 -6.57
C ASP A 13 14.96 16.39 -5.90
N TRP A 14 13.75 16.50 -6.46
CA TRP A 14 12.65 17.29 -5.90
C TRP A 14 11.76 16.52 -4.92
N HIS A 15 11.94 15.21 -4.77
CA HIS A 15 11.06 14.37 -3.93
C HIS A 15 10.98 14.89 -2.49
N ASP A 16 12.13 15.18 -1.89
CA ASP A 16 12.21 15.65 -0.50
C ASP A 16 11.71 17.10 -0.35
N GLN A 17 11.56 17.83 -1.46
CA GLN A 17 11.00 19.19 -1.48
C GLN A 17 9.47 19.20 -1.46
N LEU A 18 8.82 18.05 -1.64
CA LEU A 18 7.36 17.95 -1.63
C LEU A 18 6.76 18.04 -0.22
N TYR A 19 7.55 17.81 0.83
CA TYR A 19 7.06 17.86 2.20
C TYR A 19 6.92 19.32 2.66
N PRO A 20 5.69 19.81 2.94
CA PRO A 20 5.47 21.23 3.19
C PRO A 20 5.85 21.70 4.60
N GLY A 21 6.20 20.78 5.52
CA GLY A 21 6.61 21.10 6.88
C GLY A 21 5.87 20.28 7.94
N GLU A 22 6.53 20.06 9.08
CA GLU A 22 6.00 19.29 10.20
C GLU A 22 4.83 19.98 10.91
N ASP A 23 4.74 21.30 10.82
CA ASP A 23 3.72 22.14 11.46
C ASP A 23 2.39 22.16 10.71
N VAL A 24 2.37 21.70 9.45
CA VAL A 24 1.17 21.67 8.59
C VAL A 24 0.76 20.26 8.14
N VAL A 25 1.56 19.23 8.44
CA VAL A 25 1.24 17.83 8.11
C VAL A 25 0.93 17.03 9.36
N ASP A 26 -0.29 16.50 9.47
CA ASP A 26 -0.64 15.59 10.56
C ASP A 26 -0.29 14.13 10.25
N TRP A 27 -0.44 13.72 8.98
CA TRP A 27 -0.27 12.33 8.52
C TRP A 27 0.46 12.28 7.19
N ILE A 28 1.31 11.25 7.03
CA ILE A 28 1.97 10.95 5.77
C ILE A 28 1.29 9.74 5.13
N GLY A 29 0.80 9.93 3.91
CA GLY A 29 0.09 8.95 3.10
C GLY A 29 0.97 8.37 1.99
N LEU A 30 0.65 7.14 1.61
CA LEU A 30 1.19 6.46 0.44
C LEU A 30 0.05 6.01 -0.50
N SER A 31 0.20 6.28 -1.80
CA SER A 31 -0.56 5.63 -2.89
C SER A 31 0.28 4.48 -3.46
N GLY A 32 0.01 3.24 -3.04
CA GLY A 32 0.77 2.04 -3.44
C GLY A 32 -0.13 0.97 -4.06
N TYR A 33 0.26 0.39 -5.20
CA TYR A 33 -0.59 -0.56 -5.92
C TYR A 33 0.15 -1.86 -6.23
N GLY A 34 -0.46 -2.99 -5.89
CA GLY A 34 0.00 -4.31 -6.28
C GLY A 34 -0.36 -4.61 -7.74
N GLN A 35 0.59 -5.11 -8.51
CA GLN A 35 0.35 -5.66 -9.83
C GLN A 35 0.48 -7.18 -9.78
N SER A 36 -0.44 -7.88 -10.42
CA SER A 36 -0.52 -9.33 -10.35
C SER A 36 0.78 -10.03 -10.75
N LEU A 37 1.23 -10.95 -9.90
CA LEU A 37 2.49 -11.68 -10.05
C LEU A 37 2.33 -13.02 -10.75
N HIS A 38 3.24 -13.30 -11.69
CA HIS A 38 4.06 -14.52 -11.63
C HIS A 38 5.54 -14.24 -11.92
N ASP A 39 5.90 -13.16 -12.62
CA ASP A 39 7.17 -13.15 -13.36
C ASP A 39 8.32 -12.34 -12.70
N ASP A 40 8.07 -11.52 -11.65
CA ASP A 40 9.12 -10.74 -10.97
C ASP A 40 9.11 -10.77 -9.42
N GLY A 41 8.11 -11.41 -8.80
CA GLY A 41 8.05 -11.64 -7.34
C GLY A 41 7.66 -10.42 -6.49
N ARG A 42 7.04 -9.38 -7.08
CA ARG A 42 6.98 -8.02 -6.51
C ARG A 42 5.64 -7.36 -6.11
N SER A 43 4.71 -8.02 -5.43
CA SER A 43 3.41 -7.37 -5.09
C SER A 43 2.67 -7.98 -3.89
N ASP A 44 3.39 -8.50 -2.89
CA ASP A 44 2.75 -8.75 -1.60
C ASP A 44 2.46 -7.43 -0.85
N PHE A 45 1.78 -7.50 0.29
CA PHE A 45 1.41 -6.29 1.04
C PHE A 45 2.64 -5.54 1.57
N GLY A 46 3.68 -6.25 2.00
CA GLY A 46 4.92 -5.66 2.47
C GLY A 46 5.61 -4.84 1.40
N GLU A 47 5.63 -5.32 0.16
CA GLU A 47 6.17 -4.54 -0.95
C GLU A 47 5.32 -3.32 -1.28
N ILE A 48 3.98 -3.42 -1.25
CA ILE A 48 3.11 -2.25 -1.47
C ILE A 48 3.41 -1.15 -0.44
N VAL A 49 3.65 -1.53 0.82
CA VAL A 49 3.89 -0.60 1.93
C VAL A 49 5.31 -0.05 1.96
N ASP A 50 6.30 -0.87 1.59
CA ASP A 50 7.71 -0.60 1.86
C ASP A 50 8.62 -1.02 0.70
N GLN A 51 8.19 -0.73 -0.53
CA GLN A 51 8.93 -1.10 -1.74
C GLN A 51 10.36 -0.52 -1.72
N THR A 52 11.34 -1.41 -1.92
CA THR A 52 12.75 -1.05 -2.07
C THR A 52 13.22 -1.27 -3.50
N LYS A 53 14.37 -0.69 -3.85
CA LYS A 53 15.02 -0.92 -5.15
C LYS A 53 16.48 -1.28 -4.93
N SER A 54 16.84 -2.51 -5.32
CA SER A 54 18.23 -2.98 -5.29
C SER A 54 19.16 -2.01 -6.03
N GLY A 55 20.33 -1.75 -5.45
CA GLY A 55 21.33 -0.82 -6.00
C GLY A 55 21.02 0.66 -5.74
N THR A 56 20.03 0.99 -4.92
CA THR A 56 19.72 2.37 -4.52
C THR A 56 19.84 2.55 -3.00
N ALA A 57 19.98 3.79 -2.54
CA ALA A 57 19.94 4.12 -1.11
C ALA A 57 18.51 4.21 -0.54
N TRP A 58 17.48 3.98 -1.37
CA TRP A 58 16.09 4.10 -0.95
C TRP A 58 15.73 3.00 0.06
N PRO A 59 15.37 3.35 1.31
CA PRO A 59 15.17 2.37 2.37
C PRO A 59 13.79 1.70 2.34
N GLY A 60 12.89 2.14 1.44
CA GLY A 60 11.47 1.82 1.48
C GLY A 60 10.65 2.95 2.11
N PHE A 61 9.40 3.11 1.69
CA PHE A 61 8.56 4.24 2.14
C PHE A 61 8.30 4.23 3.64
N TYR A 62 8.02 3.06 4.22
CA TYR A 62 7.75 2.94 5.64
C TYR A 62 9.01 3.32 6.45
N HIS A 63 10.18 2.84 6.03
CA HIS A 63 11.45 3.17 6.66
C HIS A 63 11.88 4.63 6.44
N TRP A 64 11.62 5.20 5.27
CA TRP A 64 11.87 6.61 4.99
C TRP A 64 11.05 7.51 5.92
N ILE A 65 9.74 7.26 6.07
CA ILE A 65 8.90 7.99 7.03
C ILE A 65 9.43 7.84 8.46
N ALA A 66 9.81 6.61 8.85
CA ALA A 66 10.32 6.37 10.20
C ALA A 66 11.63 7.12 10.49
N LYS A 67 12.46 7.34 9.46
CA LYS A 67 13.76 8.03 9.58
C LYS A 67 13.61 9.56 9.52
N GLU A 68 12.90 10.06 8.52
CA GLU A 68 12.83 11.50 8.23
C GLU A 68 11.70 12.20 9.00
N HIS A 69 10.62 11.47 9.31
CA HIS A 69 9.42 12.01 9.96
C HIS A 69 8.98 11.14 11.15
N PRO A 70 9.84 10.93 12.17
CA PRO A 70 9.66 9.93 13.22
C PRO A 70 8.42 10.17 14.10
N ASP A 71 7.87 11.37 14.13
CA ASP A 71 6.68 11.70 14.93
C ASP A 71 5.37 11.63 14.12
N LYS A 72 5.43 11.42 12.81
CA LYS A 72 4.25 11.40 11.94
C LYS A 72 3.70 9.99 11.71
N PRO A 73 2.40 9.73 11.97
CA PRO A 73 1.77 8.46 11.62
C PRO A 73 1.71 8.28 10.10
N MET A 74 1.74 7.01 9.67
CA MET A 74 1.61 6.62 8.26
C MET A 74 0.20 6.11 7.95
N MET A 75 -0.28 6.43 6.75
CA MET A 75 -1.46 5.84 6.14
C MET A 75 -1.10 5.26 4.77
N LEU A 76 -1.63 4.09 4.45
CA LEU A 76 -1.71 3.62 3.07
C LEU A 76 -2.98 4.23 2.48
N ALA A 77 -2.86 5.49 2.04
CA ALA A 77 -3.98 6.38 1.76
C ALA A 77 -4.70 6.04 0.45
N GLU A 78 -4.01 5.37 -0.45
CA GLU A 78 -4.63 4.68 -1.57
C GLU A 78 -3.88 3.37 -1.79
N TRP A 79 -4.59 2.25 -1.82
CA TRP A 79 -4.00 1.02 -2.33
C TRP A 79 -5.01 0.16 -3.05
N GLY A 80 -4.52 -0.55 -4.06
CA GLY A 80 -5.34 -1.45 -4.84
C GLY A 80 -4.50 -2.60 -5.33
N VAL A 81 -5.15 -3.74 -5.55
CA VAL A 81 -4.53 -4.89 -6.20
C VAL A 81 -5.38 -5.15 -7.43
N PHE A 82 -4.78 -4.96 -8.60
CA PHE A 82 -5.52 -5.14 -9.85
C PHE A 82 -5.71 -6.63 -10.16
N HIS A 83 -6.91 -7.00 -10.60
CA HIS A 83 -7.21 -8.32 -11.15
C HIS A 83 -6.47 -8.52 -12.48
N GLN A 84 -5.96 -9.73 -12.67
CA GLN A 84 -5.43 -10.19 -13.97
C GLN A 84 -5.80 -11.65 -14.17
N ASP A 85 -6.37 -11.98 -15.32
CA ASP A 85 -6.82 -13.34 -15.64
C ASP A 85 -5.69 -14.38 -15.63
N LYS A 86 -4.44 -13.95 -15.89
CA LYS A 86 -3.26 -14.83 -15.77
C LYS A 86 -3.00 -15.27 -14.33
N TYR A 87 -3.46 -14.50 -13.34
CA TYR A 87 -3.19 -14.67 -11.91
C TYR A 87 -4.45 -14.45 -11.06
N PRO A 88 -5.47 -15.30 -11.22
CA PRO A 88 -6.77 -15.08 -10.60
C PRO A 88 -6.72 -15.01 -9.07
N ASP A 89 -5.81 -15.78 -8.44
CA ASP A 89 -5.72 -15.86 -6.97
C ASP A 89 -4.88 -14.74 -6.33
N HIS A 90 -4.30 -13.84 -7.14
CA HIS A 90 -3.34 -12.85 -6.63
C HIS A 90 -3.97 -11.86 -5.65
N GLN A 91 -5.15 -11.32 -5.99
CA GLN A 91 -5.82 -10.34 -5.14
C GLN A 91 -6.15 -10.94 -3.75
N ALA A 92 -6.66 -12.16 -3.72
CA ALA A 92 -6.91 -12.91 -2.49
C ALA A 92 -5.60 -13.13 -1.70
N SER A 93 -4.54 -13.58 -2.36
CA SER A 93 -3.24 -13.84 -1.72
C SER A 93 -2.63 -12.60 -1.06
N VAL A 94 -2.76 -11.43 -1.70
CA VAL A 94 -2.26 -10.16 -1.11
C VAL A 94 -3.07 -9.77 0.13
N PHE A 95 -4.39 -9.94 0.12
CA PHE A 95 -5.22 -9.67 1.30
C PHE A 95 -4.93 -10.62 2.47
N GLU A 96 -4.69 -11.90 2.17
CA GLU A 96 -4.26 -12.87 3.16
C GLU A 96 -2.90 -12.51 3.76
N ALA A 97 -1.93 -12.15 2.91
CA ALA A 97 -0.61 -11.71 3.35
C ALA A 97 -0.72 -10.45 4.23
N ALA A 98 -1.50 -9.45 3.82
CA ALA A 98 -1.73 -8.23 4.59
C ALA A 98 -2.18 -8.52 6.02
N ARG A 99 -3.09 -9.49 6.21
CA ARG A 99 -3.62 -9.88 7.52
C ARG A 99 -2.54 -10.32 8.49
N HIS A 100 -1.43 -10.86 7.98
CA HIS A 100 -0.27 -11.25 8.77
C HIS A 100 0.79 -10.15 8.83
N GLN A 101 1.09 -9.52 7.70
CA GLN A 101 2.20 -8.60 7.54
C GLN A 101 1.96 -7.23 8.21
N MET A 102 0.70 -6.82 8.42
CA MET A 102 0.37 -5.57 9.16
C MET A 102 1.05 -5.49 10.54
N ALA A 103 1.37 -6.62 11.19
CA ALA A 103 2.08 -6.63 12.46
C ALA A 103 3.49 -6.02 12.38
N HIS A 104 4.12 -6.04 11.21
CA HIS A 104 5.46 -5.50 10.97
C HIS A 104 5.47 -3.98 10.80
N TYR A 105 4.30 -3.35 10.63
CA TYR A 105 4.17 -1.93 10.31
C TYR A 105 3.39 -1.16 11.38
N PRO A 106 3.85 -1.11 12.65
CA PRO A 106 3.11 -0.45 13.73
C PRO A 106 2.86 1.06 13.52
N ARG A 107 3.60 1.74 12.64
CA ARG A 107 3.35 3.15 12.27
C ARG A 107 2.21 3.31 11.24
N LEU A 108 1.82 2.23 10.56
CA LEU A 108 0.69 2.22 9.63
C LEU A 108 -0.61 2.18 10.45
N LYS A 109 -1.28 3.33 10.54
CA LYS A 109 -2.47 3.50 11.39
C LYS A 109 -3.79 3.47 10.63
N ALA A 110 -3.74 3.56 9.30
CA ALA A 110 -4.91 3.47 8.43
C ALA A 110 -4.52 2.92 7.05
N ILE A 111 -5.44 2.19 6.42
CA ILE A 111 -5.35 1.77 5.03
C ILE A 111 -6.69 2.07 4.34
N VAL A 112 -6.65 2.58 3.11
CA VAL A 112 -7.84 2.99 2.36
C VAL A 112 -7.80 2.36 0.98
N TYR A 113 -8.66 1.37 0.76
CA TYR A 113 -8.66 0.58 -0.48
C TYR A 113 -9.27 1.37 -1.65
N PHE A 114 -8.62 1.27 -2.80
CA PHE A 114 -9.03 1.86 -4.07
C PHE A 114 -9.73 0.80 -4.92
N GLU A 115 -11.04 0.94 -5.06
CA GLU A 115 -11.85 0.13 -5.98
C GLU A 115 -12.15 0.89 -7.26
N THR A 116 -11.94 0.23 -8.40
CA THR A 116 -12.47 0.67 -9.69
C THR A 116 -12.78 -0.53 -10.58
N PRO A 117 -13.91 -0.53 -11.31
CA PRO A 117 -14.16 -1.56 -12.32
C PRO A 117 -13.22 -1.44 -13.52
N ALA A 118 -12.68 -0.24 -13.77
CA ALA A 118 -11.75 0.03 -14.85
C ALA A 118 -10.88 1.26 -14.53
N ASP A 119 -9.56 1.06 -14.47
CA ASP A 119 -8.63 2.18 -14.35
C ASP A 119 -8.50 2.99 -15.65
N HIS A 120 -8.09 4.25 -15.51
CA HIS A 120 -7.97 5.18 -16.65
C HIS A 120 -6.84 4.83 -17.65
N LYS A 121 -5.91 3.94 -17.28
CA LYS A 121 -4.73 3.63 -18.10
C LYS A 121 -4.91 2.39 -18.96
N LYS A 122 -5.43 1.31 -18.38
CA LYS A 122 -5.43 -0.03 -18.98
C LYS A 122 -6.76 -0.77 -18.80
N GLY A 123 -7.80 -0.12 -18.26
CA GLY A 123 -9.08 -0.76 -17.96
C GLY A 123 -8.97 -1.85 -16.90
N ARG A 124 -8.00 -1.74 -15.98
CA ARG A 124 -7.78 -2.74 -14.94
C ARG A 124 -8.83 -2.63 -13.84
N ASN A 125 -9.38 -3.76 -13.42
CA ASN A 125 -10.34 -3.86 -12.33
C ASN A 125 -9.60 -4.06 -10.99
N SER A 126 -10.00 -3.38 -9.92
CA SER A 126 -9.52 -3.59 -8.54
C SER A 126 -10.65 -3.84 -7.54
N GLU A 127 -11.89 -4.01 -7.97
CA GLU A 127 -13.03 -4.31 -7.12
C GLU A 127 -12.82 -5.63 -6.38
N VAL A 128 -12.98 -5.64 -5.06
CA VAL A 128 -12.79 -6.85 -4.24
C VAL A 128 -13.89 -7.88 -4.46
N HIS A 129 -15.02 -7.45 -5.03
CA HIS A 129 -16.19 -8.29 -5.28
C HIS A 129 -16.22 -8.86 -6.71
N HIS A 130 -15.20 -8.58 -7.52
CA HIS A 130 -15.04 -9.19 -8.84
C HIS A 130 -14.75 -10.70 -8.76
N ASP A 131 -14.09 -11.13 -7.69
CA ASP A 131 -13.76 -12.52 -7.38
C ASP A 131 -14.21 -12.90 -5.96
N GLU A 132 -14.81 -14.09 -5.80
CA GLU A 132 -15.36 -14.51 -4.50
C GLU A 132 -14.26 -14.79 -3.46
N ALA A 133 -13.10 -15.30 -3.88
CA ALA A 133 -11.99 -15.57 -2.98
C ALA A 133 -11.34 -14.27 -2.49
N ALA A 134 -11.19 -13.29 -3.39
CA ALA A 134 -10.73 -11.93 -3.06
C ALA A 134 -11.68 -11.26 -2.05
N LEU A 135 -12.99 -11.35 -2.26
CA LEU A 135 -13.98 -10.80 -1.33
C LEU A 135 -13.90 -11.46 0.05
N ALA A 136 -13.74 -12.79 0.08
CA ALA A 136 -13.59 -13.54 1.32
C ALA A 136 -12.31 -13.14 2.08
N ALA A 137 -11.18 -13.06 1.38
CA ALA A 137 -9.90 -12.65 1.96
C ALA A 137 -9.92 -11.19 2.45
N PHE A 138 -10.53 -10.28 1.69
CA PHE A 138 -10.71 -8.88 2.10
C PHE A 138 -11.54 -8.77 3.38
N ARG A 139 -12.67 -9.50 3.47
CA ARG A 139 -13.48 -9.57 4.70
C ARG A 139 -12.67 -10.09 5.88
N ALA A 140 -11.86 -11.14 5.69
CA ALA A 140 -11.01 -11.69 6.75
C ALA A 140 -9.94 -10.68 7.22
N LEU A 141 -9.35 -9.91 6.29
CA LEU A 141 -8.43 -8.80 6.62
C LEU A 141 -9.13 -7.73 7.46
N MET A 142 -10.29 -7.24 7.02
CA MET A 142 -11.06 -6.20 7.72
C MET A 142 -11.58 -6.65 9.10
N GLN A 143 -11.81 -7.94 9.31
CA GLN A 143 -12.18 -8.50 10.61
C GLN A 143 -11.00 -8.76 11.56
N SER A 144 -9.76 -8.53 11.09
CA SER A 144 -8.55 -8.74 11.89
C SER A 144 -8.50 -7.79 13.09
N ARG A 145 -7.67 -8.14 14.08
CA ARG A 145 -7.50 -7.34 15.30
C ARG A 145 -7.01 -5.91 15.04
N PHE A 146 -6.38 -5.66 13.89
CA PHE A 146 -5.84 -4.34 13.55
C PHE A 146 -6.93 -3.30 13.32
N PHE A 147 -8.14 -3.72 12.95
CA PHE A 147 -9.30 -2.83 12.74
C PHE A 147 -10.28 -2.82 13.92
N LYS A 148 -9.96 -3.55 15.01
CA LYS A 148 -10.71 -3.48 16.26
C LYS A 148 -10.25 -2.25 17.05
N VAL A 149 -10.63 -1.07 16.57
CA VAL A 149 -10.31 0.21 17.21
C VAL A 149 -11.29 0.53 18.32
N ARG A 150 -10.79 1.16 19.39
CA ARG A 150 -11.62 1.85 20.37
C ARG A 150 -11.52 3.33 20.06
N LEU A 151 -12.66 3.97 19.89
CA LEU A 151 -12.73 5.43 19.85
C LEU A 151 -12.81 5.88 21.31
N GLU A 152 -11.78 6.59 21.76
CA GLU A 152 -11.76 7.26 23.07
C GLU A 152 -12.35 8.66 22.95
#